data_AF-A0A2E3WUD7-F1
#
_entry.id   AF-A0A2E3WUD7-F1
#
_cell.length_a   1.000
_cell.length_b   1.000
_cell.length_c   1.000
_cell.angle_alpha   90.00
_cell.angle_beta   90.00
_cell.angle_gamma   90.00
#
_symmetry.space_group_name_H-M   'P 1'
#
loop_
_entity.id
_entity.type
_entity.pdbx_description
1 polymer ?
#
loop_
_entity_poly.entity_id
_entity_poly.type
_entity_poly.pdbx_seq_one_letter_code
_entity_poly.pdbx_strand_id
1 'polypeptide(L)'
;MAIWMFVFVGLISCVSLAQNNTPDYYKCNNPIGGNWLFGIAPKACDGEPFGEDRYVDQHFPHTVFQLNANESVERNRYMQEMYSLLKGTFSEYLRMRKSPTEEELNHWVDALLALVHQESFWSHYRQSESSAPVKHMRGDVGHGHGIMQVDDRWHFLAVENGQAWHLIDNITYALDIFYSGWQRAENVSCVSNGNWIERTRAAYSSYNGGSSSICRFKDTGHKWYRNDEAYYEKYEARSWERYVANLNGSPKTPYSCHLHQSPCEGEPETPPDEADPPYDLAHIAIYGNGTSCLEENGKRQCQTSGRNNLCFHALVEPSQLLEVINVSDSEPSSENTTYVNIQNLCDELFEDQVAPIDTYVKLKKNIYLRKSPGGEAITVLANDSIQKVQDRIWPYDSSAPLYYGFTYEGQLGYMYAGDKNSYSEWTTLTDPPAEDPPHPDPEPDSLYQLADNIYYEKLSLCDQGRCQSSDIFVYGPKLENLCRRVSCKLTTDTFKIIERNDEQVQVQLTKNNKTGWLSKSLVVETSL
;
A
#
# COMPACT_ATOMS: atom_id res chain seq x y z
N MET A 1 17.88 -40.87 39.94
CA MET A 1 17.30 -40.48 38.63
C MET A 1 16.07 -39.63 38.95
N ALA A 2 16.24 -38.31 39.02
CA ALA A 2 15.19 -37.39 39.45
C ALA A 2 14.63 -36.67 38.22
N ILE A 3 13.35 -36.87 37.94
CA ILE A 3 12.62 -36.21 36.84
C ILE A 3 12.09 -34.88 37.40
N TRP A 4 12.58 -33.77 36.86
CA TRP A 4 12.05 -32.44 37.13
C TRP A 4 10.85 -32.18 36.22
N MET A 5 9.69 -31.98 36.84
CA MET A 5 8.44 -31.61 36.17
C MET A 5 8.33 -30.08 36.25
N PHE A 6 8.59 -29.39 35.14
CA PHE A 6 8.33 -27.95 35.03
C PHE A 6 6.85 -27.74 34.66
N VAL A 7 6.11 -27.12 35.58
CA VAL A 7 4.76 -26.60 35.35
C VAL A 7 4.91 -25.28 34.60
N PHE A 8 4.59 -25.29 33.30
CA PHE A 8 4.41 -24.07 32.52
C PHE A 8 3.03 -23.49 32.84
N VAL A 9 3.00 -22.37 33.58
CA VAL A 9 1.82 -21.51 33.67
C VAL A 9 1.75 -20.72 32.37
N GLY A 10 0.87 -21.16 31.46
CA GLY A 10 0.61 -20.49 30.20
C GLY A 10 -0.10 -19.15 30.44
N LEU A 11 0.60 -18.05 30.20
CA LEU A 11 -0.02 -16.77 29.88
C LEU A 11 -0.69 -16.92 28.51
N ILE A 12 -2.02 -17.01 28.52
CA ILE A 12 -2.86 -17.00 27.33
C ILE A 12 -2.80 -15.58 26.76
N SER A 13 -1.97 -15.39 25.74
CA SER A 13 -1.99 -14.19 24.91
C SER A 13 -3.28 -14.17 24.09
N CYS A 14 -4.22 -13.29 24.42
CA CYS A 14 -5.43 -12.99 23.66
C CYS A 14 -5.11 -12.29 22.32
N VAL A 15 -4.56 -13.01 21.34
CA VAL A 15 -4.44 -12.54 19.93
C VAL A 15 -5.14 -13.51 18.96
N SER A 16 -5.89 -14.50 19.45
CA SER A 16 -6.47 -15.57 18.62
C SER A 16 -7.81 -15.22 17.94
N LEU A 17 -8.28 -13.97 17.99
CA LEU A 17 -9.59 -13.59 17.41
C LEU A 17 -9.52 -13.10 15.96
N ALA A 18 -8.35 -12.72 15.43
CA ALA A 18 -8.23 -12.24 14.05
C ALA A 18 -8.04 -13.36 13.01
N GLN A 19 -7.80 -14.60 13.44
CA GLN A 19 -7.35 -15.67 12.55
C GLN A 19 -8.43 -16.27 11.64
N ASN A 20 -9.73 -15.99 11.84
CA ASN A 20 -10.82 -16.50 11.00
C ASN A 20 -11.87 -15.43 10.64
N ASN A 21 -11.59 -14.14 10.92
CA ASN A 21 -12.59 -13.07 10.89
C ASN A 21 -12.53 -12.19 9.63
N THR A 22 -11.91 -12.67 8.55
CA THR A 22 -11.98 -11.97 7.26
C THR A 22 -13.15 -12.55 6.45
N PRO A 23 -14.00 -11.71 5.84
CA PRO A 23 -15.11 -12.14 4.97
C PRO A 23 -14.72 -13.19 3.92
N ASP A 24 -13.47 -13.17 3.45
CA ASP A 24 -12.98 -14.03 2.39
C ASP A 24 -12.36 -15.35 2.87
N TYR A 25 -12.13 -15.52 4.17
CA TYR A 25 -11.57 -16.75 4.74
C TYR A 25 -12.37 -18.00 4.34
N TYR A 26 -13.71 -17.87 4.35
CA TYR A 26 -14.64 -18.96 4.03
C TYR A 26 -14.90 -19.13 2.53
N LYS A 27 -14.48 -18.19 1.68
CA LYS A 27 -14.70 -18.22 0.23
C LYS A 27 -13.70 -19.16 -0.46
N CYS A 28 -13.77 -20.45 -0.15
CA CYS A 28 -12.98 -21.48 -0.81
C CYS A 28 -13.89 -22.61 -1.27
N ASN A 29 -14.65 -22.34 -2.32
CA ASN A 29 -15.52 -23.33 -2.94
C ASN A 29 -14.68 -24.37 -3.70
N ASN A 30 -15.13 -25.63 -3.64
CA ASN A 30 -14.53 -26.78 -4.32
C ASN A 30 -12.98 -26.82 -4.22
N PRO A 31 -12.41 -26.86 -3.00
CA PRO A 31 -10.98 -26.82 -2.81
C PRO A 31 -10.30 -28.00 -3.51
N ILE A 32 -9.24 -27.70 -4.23
CA ILE A 32 -8.35 -28.71 -4.81
C ILE A 32 -7.01 -28.70 -4.08
N GLY A 33 -6.44 -29.90 -3.97
CA GLY A 33 -5.12 -30.11 -3.40
C GLY A 33 -3.99 -29.77 -4.39
N GLY A 34 -2.77 -30.04 -3.96
CA GLY A 34 -1.58 -29.91 -4.78
C GLY A 34 -0.36 -30.51 -4.10
N ASN A 35 0.81 -30.22 -4.61
CA ASN A 35 2.09 -30.59 -4.03
C ASN A 35 3.01 -29.34 -4.06
N TRP A 36 4.00 -29.25 -3.17
CA TRP A 36 4.92 -28.10 -3.16
C TRP A 36 5.89 -28.15 -4.36
N LEU A 37 5.32 -28.04 -5.56
CA LEU A 37 5.97 -28.05 -6.84
C LEU A 37 5.52 -26.83 -7.63
N PHE A 38 6.39 -26.37 -8.53
CA PHE A 38 6.14 -25.19 -9.33
C PHE A 38 4.80 -25.27 -10.10
N GLY A 39 3.94 -24.27 -9.87
CA GLY A 39 2.61 -24.13 -10.45
C GLY A 39 1.49 -24.87 -9.70
N ILE A 40 1.80 -25.77 -8.75
CA ILE A 40 0.82 -26.67 -8.11
C ILE A 40 0.82 -26.64 -6.56
N ALA A 41 1.11 -25.50 -5.91
CA ALA A 41 1.02 -25.33 -4.45
C ALA A 41 -0.27 -25.92 -3.78
N PRO A 42 -0.25 -26.31 -2.50
CA PRO A 42 -1.18 -27.30 -1.96
C PRO A 42 -2.67 -26.95 -1.89
N LYS A 43 -3.07 -25.69 -2.02
CA LYS A 43 -4.47 -25.28 -1.87
C LYS A 43 -4.86 -24.30 -2.96
N ALA A 44 -5.90 -24.62 -3.72
CA ALA A 44 -6.56 -23.68 -4.63
C ALA A 44 -8.07 -23.88 -4.55
N CYS A 45 -8.83 -22.84 -4.85
CA CYS A 45 -10.30 -22.82 -4.75
C CYS A 45 -10.89 -22.28 -6.06
N ASP A 46 -12.20 -22.37 -6.27
CA ASP A 46 -12.83 -21.68 -7.40
C ASP A 46 -12.46 -20.19 -7.41
N GLY A 47 -12.15 -19.66 -8.60
CA GLY A 47 -11.83 -18.25 -8.83
C GLY A 47 -13.06 -17.35 -8.82
N GLU A 48 -14.22 -17.87 -9.25
CA GLU A 48 -15.52 -17.20 -9.35
C GLU A 48 -15.92 -16.31 -8.16
N PRO A 49 -15.67 -16.68 -6.88
CA PRO A 49 -15.97 -15.81 -5.75
C PRO A 49 -15.14 -14.52 -5.68
N PHE A 50 -14.07 -14.41 -6.49
CA PHE A 50 -13.15 -13.29 -6.53
C PHE A 50 -13.15 -12.59 -7.88
N GLY A 51 -13.30 -13.33 -8.98
CA GLY A 51 -13.32 -12.80 -10.34
C GLY A 51 -13.80 -13.79 -11.37
N GLU A 52 -13.94 -13.33 -12.62
CA GLU A 52 -14.55 -14.13 -13.69
C GLU A 52 -13.55 -15.06 -14.38
N ASP A 53 -13.87 -16.36 -14.42
CA ASP A 53 -13.06 -17.38 -15.12
C ASP A 53 -12.84 -17.03 -16.60
N ARG A 54 -13.89 -16.50 -17.27
CA ARG A 54 -13.82 -16.07 -18.68
C ARG A 54 -12.74 -15.01 -18.90
N TYR A 55 -12.57 -14.09 -17.94
CA TYR A 55 -11.54 -13.06 -18.02
C TYR A 55 -10.15 -13.70 -18.03
N VAL A 56 -9.92 -14.69 -17.15
CA VAL A 56 -8.65 -15.44 -17.09
C VAL A 56 -8.40 -16.19 -18.38
N ASP A 57 -9.41 -16.88 -18.91
CA ASP A 57 -9.27 -17.64 -20.16
C ASP A 57 -8.96 -16.75 -21.38
N GLN A 58 -9.44 -15.51 -21.38
CA GLN A 58 -9.21 -14.56 -22.47
C GLN A 58 -7.86 -13.85 -22.37
N HIS A 59 -7.50 -13.36 -21.18
CA HIS A 59 -6.35 -12.47 -20.99
C HIS A 59 -5.10 -13.20 -20.50
N PHE A 60 -5.29 -14.32 -19.81
CA PHE A 60 -4.24 -15.08 -19.14
C PHE A 60 -4.17 -16.58 -19.53
N PRO A 61 -4.54 -17.02 -20.75
CA PRO A 61 -4.65 -18.45 -21.06
C PRO A 61 -3.32 -19.20 -20.92
N HIS A 62 -2.19 -18.50 -21.11
CA HIS A 62 -0.87 -19.11 -21.02
C HIS A 62 -0.34 -19.19 -19.58
N THR A 63 -0.91 -18.45 -18.64
CA THR A 63 -0.50 -18.42 -17.22
C THR A 63 -1.36 -19.33 -16.34
N VAL A 64 -2.28 -20.11 -16.94
CA VAL A 64 -3.06 -21.14 -16.25
C VAL A 64 -2.32 -22.48 -16.29
N PHE A 65 -2.12 -23.14 -15.14
CA PHE A 65 -1.56 -24.49 -15.08
C PHE A 65 -2.61 -25.55 -15.40
N GLN A 66 -2.37 -26.38 -16.41
CA GLN A 66 -3.31 -27.39 -16.92
C GLN A 66 -3.13 -28.74 -16.22
N LEU A 67 -4.05 -29.11 -15.32
CA LEU A 67 -3.95 -30.30 -14.47
C LEU A 67 -4.23 -31.62 -15.22
N ASN A 68 -4.87 -31.59 -16.39
CA ASN A 68 -5.05 -32.76 -17.25
C ASN A 68 -3.84 -33.09 -18.14
N ALA A 69 -2.89 -32.17 -18.26
CA ALA A 69 -1.71 -32.36 -19.09
C ALA A 69 -0.67 -33.25 -18.38
N ASN A 70 0.33 -33.73 -19.13
CA ASN A 70 1.47 -34.40 -18.53
C ASN A 70 2.23 -33.41 -17.61
N GLU A 71 2.26 -33.69 -16.30
CA GLU A 71 2.77 -32.75 -15.28
C GLU A 71 4.17 -32.18 -15.60
N SER A 72 5.10 -33.01 -16.09
CA SER A 72 6.48 -32.58 -16.38
C SER A 72 6.54 -31.64 -17.59
N VAL A 73 5.81 -31.99 -18.65
CA VAL A 73 5.73 -31.16 -19.86
C VAL A 73 5.02 -29.85 -19.54
N GLU A 74 3.90 -29.92 -18.82
CA GLU A 74 3.11 -28.76 -18.45
C GLU A 74 3.87 -27.83 -17.52
N ARG A 75 4.60 -28.36 -16.54
CA ARG A 75 5.43 -27.54 -15.66
C ARG A 75 6.47 -26.74 -16.43
N ASN A 76 7.14 -27.34 -17.41
CA ASN A 76 8.11 -26.62 -18.22
C ASN A 76 7.44 -25.53 -19.07
N ARG A 77 6.26 -25.81 -19.65
CA ARG A 77 5.48 -24.82 -20.41
C ARG A 77 5.07 -23.64 -19.51
N TYR A 78 4.43 -23.95 -18.39
CA TYR A 78 3.96 -22.97 -17.41
C TYR A 78 5.10 -22.13 -16.86
N MET A 79 6.19 -22.76 -16.43
CA MET A 79 7.34 -22.05 -15.86
C MET A 79 8.05 -21.18 -16.89
N GLN A 80 8.13 -21.60 -18.14
CA GLN A 80 8.66 -20.74 -19.21
C GLN A 80 7.83 -19.46 -19.35
N GLU A 81 6.51 -19.57 -19.39
CA GLU A 81 5.61 -18.41 -19.52
C GLU A 81 5.70 -17.51 -18.29
N MET A 82 5.52 -18.08 -17.09
CA MET A 82 5.53 -17.34 -15.84
C MET A 82 6.88 -16.65 -15.60
N TYR A 83 8.00 -17.29 -15.93
CA TYR A 83 9.32 -16.69 -15.78
C TYR A 83 9.47 -15.45 -16.65
N SER A 84 9.12 -15.56 -17.94
CA SER A 84 9.20 -14.44 -18.86
C SER A 84 8.26 -13.29 -18.47
N LEU A 85 7.06 -13.63 -18.00
CA LEU A 85 6.05 -12.67 -17.53
C LEU A 85 6.55 -11.90 -16.29
N LEU A 86 6.97 -12.63 -15.25
CA LEU A 86 7.40 -12.07 -13.98
C LEU A 86 8.68 -11.25 -14.16
N LYS A 87 9.67 -11.78 -14.88
CA LYS A 87 10.92 -11.04 -15.17
C LYS A 87 10.63 -9.72 -15.88
N GLY A 88 9.74 -9.73 -16.88
CA GLY A 88 9.30 -8.54 -17.58
C GLY A 88 8.62 -7.53 -16.64
N THR A 89 7.57 -7.98 -15.95
CA THR A 89 6.75 -7.17 -15.04
C THR A 89 7.61 -6.54 -13.95
N PHE A 90 8.48 -7.32 -13.30
CA PHE A 90 9.35 -6.83 -12.22
C PHE A 90 10.35 -5.79 -12.72
N SER A 91 10.90 -6.01 -13.90
CA SER A 91 11.88 -5.08 -14.50
C SER A 91 11.23 -3.76 -14.86
N GLU A 92 10.08 -3.81 -15.52
CA GLU A 92 9.32 -2.63 -15.93
C GLU A 92 8.84 -1.84 -14.71
N TYR A 93 8.28 -2.52 -13.72
CA TYR A 93 7.84 -1.91 -12.47
C TYR A 93 8.94 -1.07 -11.78
N LEU A 94 10.17 -1.58 -11.72
CA LEU A 94 11.28 -0.82 -11.11
C LEU A 94 11.68 0.39 -11.96
N ARG A 95 11.72 0.22 -13.28
CA ARG A 95 12.06 1.29 -14.24
C ARG A 95 11.05 2.42 -14.27
N MET A 96 9.76 2.13 -14.01
CA MET A 96 8.73 3.16 -13.87
C MET A 96 8.95 4.04 -12.64
N ARG A 97 9.61 3.52 -11.59
CA ARG A 97 9.81 4.23 -10.31
C ARG A 97 11.14 4.95 -10.21
N LYS A 98 12.17 4.44 -10.89
CA LYS A 98 13.49 5.06 -10.94
C LYS A 98 14.31 4.56 -12.12
N SER A 99 15.50 5.14 -12.30
CA SER A 99 16.50 4.64 -13.24
C SER A 99 17.50 3.73 -12.51
N PRO A 100 17.23 2.41 -12.36
CA PRO A 100 18.15 1.50 -11.67
C PRO A 100 19.43 1.26 -12.48
N THR A 101 20.51 0.90 -11.80
CA THR A 101 21.66 0.28 -12.48
C THR A 101 21.28 -1.13 -12.95
N GLU A 102 22.02 -1.67 -13.92
CA GLU A 102 21.78 -3.04 -14.39
C GLU A 102 21.99 -4.07 -13.27
N GLU A 103 22.97 -3.83 -12.39
CA GLU A 103 23.22 -4.68 -11.22
C GLU A 103 22.03 -4.65 -10.24
N GLU A 104 21.52 -3.46 -9.92
CA GLU A 104 20.34 -3.32 -9.06
C GLU A 104 19.14 -4.04 -9.67
N LEU A 105 18.90 -3.84 -10.97
CA LEU A 105 17.77 -4.44 -11.68
C LEU A 105 17.83 -5.97 -11.63
N ASN A 106 19.02 -6.55 -11.85
CA ASN A 106 19.19 -8.01 -11.77
C ASN A 106 18.91 -8.54 -10.36
N HIS A 107 19.45 -7.89 -9.33
CA HIS A 107 19.18 -8.27 -7.94
C HIS A 107 17.71 -8.10 -7.56
N TRP A 108 17.06 -7.04 -8.01
CA TRP A 108 15.63 -6.80 -7.81
C TRP A 108 14.77 -7.90 -8.42
N VAL A 109 15.04 -8.25 -9.69
CA VAL A 109 14.32 -9.33 -10.38
C VAL A 109 14.55 -10.66 -9.67
N ASP A 110 15.80 -11.02 -9.38
CA ASP A 110 16.13 -12.28 -8.71
C ASP A 110 15.49 -12.38 -7.31
N ALA A 111 15.47 -11.28 -6.57
CA ALA A 111 14.82 -11.18 -5.26
C ALA A 111 13.32 -11.50 -5.33
N LEU A 112 12.63 -11.00 -6.36
CA LEU A 112 11.19 -11.18 -6.52
C LEU A 112 10.84 -12.56 -7.09
N LEU A 113 11.67 -13.13 -7.96
CA LEU A 113 11.49 -14.52 -8.41
C LEU A 113 11.67 -15.51 -7.23
N ALA A 114 12.61 -15.22 -6.33
CA ALA A 114 12.75 -15.94 -5.07
C ALA A 114 11.53 -15.75 -4.16
N LEU A 115 10.95 -14.54 -4.10
CA LEU A 115 9.75 -14.25 -3.32
C LEU A 115 8.57 -15.07 -3.83
N VAL A 116 8.32 -15.08 -5.14
CA VAL A 116 7.27 -15.90 -5.75
C VAL A 116 7.46 -17.40 -5.48
N HIS A 117 8.72 -17.88 -5.46
CA HIS A 117 9.01 -19.25 -5.03
C HIS A 117 8.71 -19.47 -3.55
N GLN A 118 9.03 -18.49 -2.71
CA GLN A 118 8.79 -18.55 -1.27
C GLN A 118 7.30 -18.58 -0.93
N GLU A 119 6.52 -17.71 -1.56
CA GLU A 119 5.13 -17.47 -1.20
C GLU A 119 4.18 -18.50 -1.81
N SER A 120 4.31 -18.81 -3.10
CA SER A 120 3.27 -19.58 -3.81
C SER A 120 3.81 -20.75 -4.62
N PHE A 121 5.11 -21.02 -4.59
CA PHE A 121 5.76 -21.93 -5.55
C PHE A 121 5.29 -21.60 -6.98
N TRP A 122 5.25 -20.30 -7.31
CA TRP A 122 4.86 -19.81 -8.63
C TRP A 122 3.42 -20.15 -9.04
N SER A 123 2.54 -20.44 -8.09
CA SER A 123 1.16 -20.83 -8.38
C SER A 123 0.24 -19.62 -8.38
N HIS A 124 -0.59 -19.49 -9.40
CA HIS A 124 -1.66 -18.49 -9.43
C HIS A 124 -2.99 -19.08 -9.88
N TYR A 125 -3.10 -19.45 -11.15
CA TYR A 125 -4.29 -20.10 -11.73
C TYR A 125 -4.01 -21.55 -12.11
N ARG A 126 -5.03 -22.41 -11.96
CA ARG A 126 -5.00 -23.80 -12.44
C ARG A 126 -6.35 -24.22 -12.98
N GLN A 127 -6.36 -25.20 -13.87
CA GLN A 127 -7.61 -25.69 -14.44
C GLN A 127 -7.45 -27.17 -14.79
N SER A 128 -8.50 -27.97 -14.56
CA SER A 128 -8.46 -29.39 -14.92
C SER A 128 -8.74 -29.65 -16.39
N GLU A 129 -9.54 -28.81 -17.03
CA GLU A 129 -9.85 -28.84 -18.46
C GLU A 129 -10.42 -27.48 -18.84
N SER A 130 -10.39 -27.11 -20.12
CA SER A 130 -10.78 -25.75 -20.57
C SER A 130 -12.23 -25.36 -20.27
N SER A 131 -13.11 -26.32 -19.95
CA SER A 131 -14.49 -26.06 -19.54
C SER A 131 -14.71 -26.07 -18.03
N ALA A 132 -13.68 -26.43 -17.25
CA ALA A 132 -13.77 -26.48 -15.80
C ALA A 132 -13.52 -25.08 -15.21
N PRO A 133 -14.09 -24.78 -14.04
CA PRO A 133 -13.81 -23.52 -13.36
C PRO A 133 -12.32 -23.31 -13.12
N VAL A 134 -11.86 -22.08 -13.30
CA VAL A 134 -10.49 -21.70 -12.96
C VAL A 134 -10.34 -21.78 -11.44
N LYS A 135 -9.22 -22.36 -11.02
CA LYS A 135 -8.83 -22.48 -9.63
C LYS A 135 -7.79 -21.42 -9.30
N HIS A 136 -8.07 -20.61 -8.30
CA HIS A 136 -7.17 -19.58 -7.79
C HIS A 136 -6.42 -20.05 -6.55
N MET A 137 -5.11 -19.76 -6.51
CA MET A 137 -4.21 -20.16 -5.44
C MET A 137 -4.55 -19.48 -4.10
N ARG A 138 -4.65 -20.29 -3.04
CA ARG A 138 -4.85 -19.82 -1.66
C ARG A 138 -3.79 -20.40 -0.72
N GLY A 139 -3.25 -19.62 0.20
CA GLY A 139 -2.28 -20.10 1.21
C GLY A 139 -2.64 -19.71 2.64
N ASP A 140 -1.73 -19.98 3.58
CA ASP A 140 -1.85 -19.69 5.01
C ASP A 140 -3.24 -19.93 5.62
N VAL A 141 -3.65 -21.21 5.61
CA VAL A 141 -4.95 -21.67 6.15
C VAL A 141 -6.16 -21.10 5.37
N GLY A 142 -5.94 -20.34 4.30
CA GLY A 142 -6.97 -19.71 3.48
C GLY A 142 -6.81 -18.19 3.35
N HIS A 143 -5.86 -17.54 4.01
CA HIS A 143 -5.78 -16.08 3.99
C HIS A 143 -4.91 -15.49 2.89
N GLY A 144 -3.91 -16.23 2.40
CA GLY A 144 -3.04 -15.75 1.33
C GLY A 144 -3.70 -15.93 -0.02
N HIS A 145 -3.59 -14.93 -0.89
CA HIS A 145 -4.21 -14.93 -2.23
C HIS A 145 -3.17 -14.80 -3.34
N GLY A 146 -3.27 -15.67 -4.35
CA GLY A 146 -2.53 -15.54 -5.59
C GLY A 146 -1.03 -15.82 -5.46
N ILE A 147 -0.24 -15.25 -6.38
CA ILE A 147 1.16 -15.65 -6.60
C ILE A 147 2.08 -14.97 -5.60
N MET A 148 1.69 -13.79 -5.12
CA MET A 148 2.41 -13.02 -4.12
C MET A 148 1.87 -13.23 -2.70
N GLN A 149 0.84 -14.07 -2.53
CA GLN A 149 0.19 -14.36 -1.25
C GLN A 149 -0.25 -13.09 -0.50
N VAL A 150 -1.04 -12.24 -1.17
CA VAL A 150 -1.65 -11.07 -0.52
C VAL A 150 -2.60 -11.56 0.57
N ASP A 151 -2.31 -11.21 1.82
CA ASP A 151 -3.00 -11.73 3.01
C ASP A 151 -4.24 -10.90 3.34
N ASP A 152 -5.43 -11.51 3.25
CA ASP A 152 -6.70 -10.82 3.49
C ASP A 152 -6.89 -10.29 4.93
N ARG A 153 -6.07 -10.72 5.90
CA ARG A 153 -6.09 -10.22 7.28
C ARG A 153 -5.49 -8.83 7.41
N TRP A 154 -4.59 -8.48 6.50
CA TRP A 154 -3.83 -7.22 6.52
C TRP A 154 -4.11 -6.34 5.30
N HIS A 155 -4.56 -6.95 4.21
CA HIS A 155 -4.76 -6.33 2.90
C HIS A 155 -6.20 -6.44 2.42
N PHE A 156 -7.15 -6.46 3.36
CA PHE A 156 -8.58 -6.64 3.12
C PHE A 156 -9.12 -5.85 1.91
N LEU A 157 -8.85 -4.54 1.86
CA LEU A 157 -9.32 -3.69 0.76
C LEU A 157 -8.76 -4.10 -0.61
N ALA A 158 -7.51 -4.56 -0.67
CA ALA A 158 -6.93 -5.03 -1.92
C ALA A 158 -7.59 -6.32 -2.41
N VAL A 159 -8.02 -7.18 -1.47
CA VAL A 159 -8.72 -8.42 -1.77
C VAL A 159 -10.15 -8.14 -2.21
N GLU A 160 -10.88 -7.26 -1.50
CA GLU A 160 -12.23 -6.84 -1.88
C GLU A 160 -12.27 -6.16 -3.25
N ASN A 161 -11.27 -5.32 -3.57
CA ASN A 161 -11.14 -4.65 -4.86
C ASN A 161 -10.72 -5.60 -6.02
N GLY A 162 -10.64 -6.91 -5.77
CA GLY A 162 -10.26 -7.89 -6.78
C GLY A 162 -8.75 -7.92 -7.12
N GLN A 163 -7.92 -7.08 -6.50
CA GLN A 163 -6.48 -7.02 -6.80
C GLN A 163 -5.76 -8.32 -6.42
N ALA A 164 -6.32 -9.08 -5.48
CA ALA A 164 -5.68 -10.29 -5.01
C ALA A 164 -5.87 -11.52 -5.94
N TRP A 165 -6.90 -11.51 -6.79
CA TRP A 165 -7.16 -12.61 -7.73
C TRP A 165 -6.67 -12.31 -9.14
N HIS A 166 -6.65 -11.05 -9.57
CA HIS A 166 -6.14 -10.67 -10.89
C HIS A 166 -4.61 -10.76 -10.89
N LEU A 167 -4.02 -11.47 -11.87
CA LEU A 167 -2.59 -11.85 -11.83
C LEU A 167 -1.66 -10.64 -11.75
N ILE A 168 -1.86 -9.65 -12.64
CA ILE A 168 -0.99 -8.49 -12.69
C ILE A 168 -1.23 -7.56 -11.50
N ASP A 169 -2.48 -7.39 -11.04
CA ASP A 169 -2.75 -6.58 -9.84
C ASP A 169 -2.21 -7.21 -8.56
N ASN A 170 -2.27 -8.54 -8.44
CA ASN A 170 -1.71 -9.28 -7.32
C ASN A 170 -0.20 -9.05 -7.26
N ILE A 171 0.45 -9.05 -8.43
CA ILE A 171 1.86 -8.75 -8.57
C ILE A 171 2.13 -7.29 -8.20
N THR A 172 1.51 -6.31 -8.86
CA THR A 172 1.82 -4.88 -8.68
C THR A 172 1.57 -4.40 -7.26
N TYR A 173 0.46 -4.83 -6.65
CA TYR A 173 0.14 -4.52 -5.25
C TYR A 173 1.23 -5.01 -4.29
N ALA A 174 1.67 -6.26 -4.46
CA ALA A 174 2.73 -6.83 -3.63
C ALA A 174 4.11 -6.21 -3.92
N LEU A 175 4.36 -5.80 -5.16
CA LEU A 175 5.57 -5.08 -5.52
C LEU A 175 5.66 -3.73 -4.82
N ASP A 176 4.54 -3.04 -4.55
CA ASP A 176 4.54 -1.80 -3.75
C ASP A 176 5.02 -2.06 -2.32
N ILE A 177 4.53 -3.14 -1.71
CA ILE A 177 4.94 -3.57 -0.36
C ILE A 177 6.43 -3.92 -0.34
N PHE A 178 6.88 -4.74 -1.29
CA PHE A 178 8.28 -5.17 -1.37
C PHE A 178 9.22 -4.00 -1.68
N TYR A 179 8.80 -3.10 -2.59
CA TYR A 179 9.58 -1.92 -2.98
C TYR A 179 9.79 -0.95 -1.81
N SER A 180 8.79 -0.77 -0.95
CA SER A 180 8.97 0.03 0.28
C SER A 180 10.09 -0.52 1.17
N GLY A 181 10.09 -1.85 1.39
CA GLY A 181 11.18 -2.54 2.09
C GLY A 181 12.54 -2.37 1.39
N TRP A 182 12.56 -2.48 0.07
CA TRP A 182 13.75 -2.29 -0.75
C TRP A 182 14.33 -0.88 -0.68
N GLN A 183 13.49 0.15 -0.72
CA GLN A 183 13.92 1.55 -0.59
C GLN A 183 14.49 1.81 0.80
N ARG A 184 13.77 1.37 1.85
CA ARG A 184 14.19 1.56 3.25
C ARG A 184 15.48 0.83 3.59
N ALA A 185 15.71 -0.34 2.99
CA ALA A 185 16.88 -1.17 3.24
C ALA A 185 18.21 -0.45 2.94
N GLU A 186 18.22 0.60 2.14
CA GLU A 186 19.40 1.43 1.87
C GLU A 186 19.89 2.21 3.11
N ASN A 187 19.00 2.49 4.05
CA ASN A 187 19.25 3.39 5.17
C ASN A 187 19.25 2.70 6.54
N VAL A 188 19.08 1.38 6.59
CA VAL A 188 19.07 0.63 7.85
C VAL A 188 20.45 0.07 8.20
N SER A 189 20.81 0.12 9.48
CA SER A 189 22.16 -0.26 9.95
C SER A 189 22.52 -1.73 9.75
N CYS A 190 21.53 -2.60 9.50
CA CYS A 190 21.75 -4.02 9.26
C CYS A 190 22.09 -4.37 7.80
N VAL A 191 22.06 -3.38 6.90
CA VAL A 191 22.40 -3.51 5.49
C VAL A 191 23.63 -2.65 5.21
N SER A 192 24.68 -3.28 4.71
CA SER A 192 25.90 -2.59 4.31
C SER A 192 25.64 -1.80 3.03
N ASN A 193 26.22 -0.61 2.92
CA ASN A 193 26.04 0.23 1.74
C ASN A 193 26.47 -0.52 0.46
N GLY A 194 25.62 -0.49 -0.57
CA GLY A 194 25.84 -1.19 -1.84
C GLY A 194 25.69 -2.72 -1.79
N ASN A 195 25.30 -3.32 -0.65
CA ASN A 195 25.12 -4.76 -0.55
C ASN A 195 23.71 -5.19 -0.97
N TRP A 196 23.56 -5.52 -2.26
CA TRP A 196 22.27 -5.93 -2.84
C TRP A 196 21.70 -7.22 -2.25
N ILE A 197 22.55 -8.14 -1.78
CA ILE A 197 22.10 -9.37 -1.11
C ILE A 197 21.45 -9.03 0.24
N GLU A 198 22.10 -8.20 1.05
CA GLU A 198 21.52 -7.75 2.32
C GLU A 198 20.26 -6.92 2.10
N ARG A 199 20.25 -6.06 1.06
CA ARG A 199 19.06 -5.30 0.66
C ARG A 199 17.89 -6.20 0.28
N THR A 200 18.16 -7.27 -0.48
CA THR A 200 17.18 -8.30 -0.86
C THR A 200 16.58 -8.99 0.37
N ARG A 201 17.43 -9.44 1.30
CA ARG A 201 16.99 -10.11 2.53
C ARG A 201 16.22 -9.18 3.46
N ALA A 202 16.61 -7.90 3.51
CA ALA A 202 15.92 -6.87 4.29
C ALA A 202 14.52 -6.59 3.72
N ALA A 203 14.40 -6.44 2.40
CA ALA A 203 13.12 -6.23 1.73
C ALA A 203 12.17 -7.40 1.97
N TYR A 204 12.63 -8.65 1.84
CA TYR A 204 11.84 -9.82 2.18
C TYR A 204 11.43 -9.87 3.65
N SER A 205 12.35 -9.58 4.57
CA SER A 205 12.04 -9.56 6.01
C SER A 205 10.93 -8.54 6.33
N SER A 206 10.95 -7.40 5.64
CA SER A 206 9.91 -6.36 5.73
C SER A 206 8.59 -6.80 5.10
N TYR A 207 8.63 -7.45 3.95
CA TYR A 207 7.45 -7.97 3.26
C TYR A 207 6.71 -9.00 4.12
N ASN A 208 7.44 -10.00 4.62
CA ASN A 208 6.87 -11.12 5.35
C ASN A 208 6.59 -10.80 6.85
N GLY A 209 7.37 -9.91 7.47
CA GLY A 209 7.26 -9.59 8.90
C GLY A 209 6.63 -8.24 9.21
N GLY A 210 6.30 -7.44 8.19
CA GLY A 210 5.99 -6.04 8.34
C GLY A 210 7.24 -5.16 8.49
N SER A 211 7.03 -3.86 8.39
CA SER A 211 8.10 -2.89 8.16
C SER A 211 9.11 -2.75 9.31
N SER A 212 8.73 -3.15 10.54
CA SER A 212 9.63 -3.23 11.69
C SER A 212 10.57 -4.44 11.67
N SER A 213 10.27 -5.47 10.86
CA SER A 213 11.10 -6.68 10.73
C SER A 213 12.21 -6.55 9.70
N ILE A 214 12.47 -5.37 9.12
CA ILE A 214 13.47 -5.19 8.05
C ILE A 214 14.88 -5.75 8.35
N CYS A 215 15.29 -5.82 9.63
CA CYS A 215 16.58 -6.40 10.05
C CYS A 215 16.50 -7.83 10.60
N ARG A 216 15.34 -8.48 10.52
CA ARG A 216 15.09 -9.83 11.08
C ARG A 216 16.04 -10.88 10.51
N PHE A 217 16.43 -10.78 9.24
CA PHE A 217 17.41 -11.67 8.61
C PHE A 217 18.81 -11.67 9.25
N LYS A 218 19.12 -10.75 10.17
CA LYS A 218 20.37 -10.77 10.96
C LYS A 218 20.18 -11.36 12.37
N ASP A 219 18.95 -11.49 12.84
CA ASP A 219 18.64 -11.98 14.17
C ASP A 219 18.33 -13.49 14.13
N THR A 220 19.37 -14.31 14.30
CA THR A 220 19.26 -15.77 14.31
C THR A 220 18.44 -16.31 15.51
N GLY A 221 18.20 -15.49 16.53
CA GLY A 221 17.35 -15.82 17.67
C GLY A 221 15.87 -15.56 17.42
N HIS A 222 15.52 -14.83 16.34
CA HIS A 222 14.14 -14.51 16.03
C HIS A 222 13.36 -15.76 15.59
N LYS A 223 12.17 -15.99 16.15
CA LYS A 223 11.34 -17.19 15.86
C LYS A 223 11.02 -17.42 14.37
N TRP A 224 11.06 -16.35 13.57
CA TRP A 224 10.80 -16.37 12.12
C TRP A 224 12.05 -16.26 11.25
N TYR A 225 13.26 -16.23 11.83
CA TYR A 225 14.52 -16.15 11.07
C TYR A 225 14.65 -17.25 10.01
N ARG A 226 14.18 -18.47 10.33
CA ARG A 226 14.16 -19.61 9.41
C ARG A 226 13.42 -19.32 8.10
N ASN A 227 12.45 -18.40 8.09
CA ASN A 227 11.73 -18.01 6.88
C ASN A 227 12.61 -17.12 5.99
N ASP A 228 13.45 -16.26 6.59
CA ASP A 228 14.44 -15.43 5.87
C ASP A 228 15.58 -16.28 5.31
N GLU A 229 16.00 -17.30 6.05
CA GLU A 229 16.99 -18.27 5.59
C GLU A 229 16.45 -19.10 4.41
N ALA A 230 15.25 -19.67 4.52
CA ALA A 230 14.62 -20.42 3.43
C ALA A 230 14.38 -19.57 2.17
N TYR A 231 14.03 -18.28 2.33
CA TYR A 231 13.95 -17.34 1.21
C TYR A 231 15.32 -17.12 0.56
N TYR A 232 16.36 -16.90 1.37
CA TYR A 232 17.71 -16.68 0.87
C TYR A 232 18.26 -17.92 0.13
N GLU A 233 18.01 -19.12 0.64
CA GLU A 233 18.35 -20.37 -0.03
C GLU A 233 17.70 -20.46 -1.43
N LYS A 234 16.44 -20.03 -1.57
CA LYS A 234 15.74 -20.00 -2.87
C LYS A 234 16.35 -18.97 -3.82
N TYR A 235 16.72 -17.80 -3.29
CA TYR A 235 17.40 -16.75 -4.03
C TYR A 235 18.77 -17.21 -4.57
N GLU A 236 19.55 -17.94 -3.76
CA GLU A 236 20.84 -18.49 -4.20
C GLU A 236 20.67 -19.66 -5.18
N ALA A 237 19.77 -20.59 -4.87
CA ALA A 237 19.63 -21.83 -5.62
C ALA A 237 18.99 -21.65 -7.00
N ARG A 238 18.16 -20.60 -7.19
CA ARG A 238 17.45 -20.30 -8.44
C ARG A 238 16.79 -21.52 -9.10
N SER A 239 16.25 -22.41 -8.27
CA SER A 239 15.84 -23.75 -8.72
C SER A 239 14.73 -23.76 -9.78
N TRP A 240 14.07 -22.61 -10.02
CA TRP A 240 13.11 -22.44 -11.12
C TRP A 240 13.78 -22.50 -12.50
N GLU A 241 15.05 -22.07 -12.63
CA GLU A 241 15.74 -21.99 -13.93
C GLU A 241 15.82 -23.35 -14.65
N ARG A 242 15.83 -24.46 -13.90
CA ARG A 242 15.83 -25.82 -14.48
C ARG A 242 14.55 -26.18 -15.23
N TYR A 243 13.47 -25.40 -15.06
CA TYR A 243 12.19 -25.56 -15.74
C TYR A 243 11.97 -24.54 -16.85
N VAL A 244 12.94 -23.66 -17.10
CA VAL A 244 12.85 -22.57 -18.09
C VAL A 244 13.86 -22.85 -19.21
N ALA A 245 13.36 -23.13 -20.40
CA ALA A 245 14.21 -23.45 -21.54
C ALA A 245 14.97 -22.22 -22.09
N ASN A 246 14.36 -21.03 -22.00
CA ASN A 246 14.92 -19.78 -22.47
C ASN A 246 14.74 -18.66 -21.43
N LEU A 247 15.83 -18.35 -20.71
CA LEU A 247 15.86 -17.29 -19.69
C LEU A 247 15.78 -15.86 -20.27
N ASN A 248 15.80 -15.73 -21.60
CA ASN A 248 15.63 -14.48 -22.34
C ASN A 248 14.39 -14.50 -23.23
N GLY A 249 13.50 -15.47 -23.05
CA GLY A 249 12.24 -15.53 -23.78
C GLY A 249 11.31 -14.38 -23.38
N SER A 250 10.52 -13.90 -24.33
CA SER A 250 9.41 -12.98 -24.06
C SER A 250 8.16 -13.77 -23.63
N PRO A 251 7.32 -13.22 -22.74
CA PRO A 251 6.05 -13.85 -22.40
C PRO A 251 5.10 -13.78 -23.59
N LYS A 252 4.19 -14.75 -23.68
CA LYS A 252 3.07 -14.69 -24.63
C LYS A 252 1.97 -13.78 -24.14
N THR A 253 1.80 -13.72 -22.82
CA THR A 253 0.83 -12.87 -22.14
C THR A 253 1.37 -11.44 -22.09
N PRO A 254 0.67 -10.44 -22.65
CA PRO A 254 1.11 -9.06 -22.65
C PRO A 254 0.94 -8.46 -21.24
N TYR A 255 2.03 -8.20 -20.52
CA TYR A 255 1.94 -7.65 -19.15
C TYR A 255 2.03 -6.13 -19.08
N SER A 256 2.73 -5.50 -20.04
CA SER A 256 3.01 -4.06 -20.00
C SER A 256 1.71 -3.26 -20.06
N CYS A 257 0.78 -3.65 -20.93
CA CYS A 257 -0.54 -3.02 -21.04
C CYS A 257 -1.34 -3.09 -19.72
N HIS A 258 -1.43 -4.26 -19.09
CA HIS A 258 -2.07 -4.39 -17.77
C HIS A 258 -1.34 -3.57 -16.69
N LEU A 259 0.00 -3.51 -16.72
CA LEU A 259 0.80 -2.73 -15.77
C LEU A 259 0.58 -1.22 -15.92
N HIS A 260 0.40 -0.72 -17.15
CA HIS A 260 0.11 0.68 -17.45
C HIS A 260 -1.38 1.01 -17.48
N GLN A 261 -2.25 0.02 -17.26
CA GLN A 261 -3.69 0.14 -17.41
C GLN A 261 -4.11 0.65 -18.80
N SER A 262 -3.35 0.25 -19.84
CA SER A 262 -3.67 0.54 -21.23
C SER A 262 -4.27 -0.71 -21.91
N PRO A 263 -5.03 -0.57 -23.01
CA PRO A 263 -5.50 -1.71 -23.79
C PRO A 263 -4.33 -2.58 -24.30
N CYS A 264 -4.51 -3.90 -24.32
CA CYS A 264 -3.48 -4.84 -24.80
C CYS A 264 -3.64 -5.11 -26.31
N GLU A 265 -2.57 -4.98 -27.09
CA GLU A 265 -2.57 -5.35 -28.51
C GLU A 265 -2.83 -6.86 -28.69
N GLY A 266 -3.83 -7.22 -29.49
CA GLY A 266 -4.15 -8.62 -29.78
C GLY A 266 -5.02 -9.32 -28.73
N GLU A 267 -5.56 -8.59 -27.74
CA GLU A 267 -6.84 -8.99 -27.19
C GLU A 267 -7.80 -9.20 -28.38
N PRO A 268 -8.61 -10.28 -28.41
CA PRO A 268 -9.70 -10.30 -29.36
C PRO A 268 -10.42 -8.97 -29.18
N GLU A 269 -10.54 -8.18 -30.27
CA GLU A 269 -11.61 -7.18 -30.33
C GLU A 269 -12.80 -7.91 -29.71
N THR A 270 -13.34 -7.37 -28.62
CA THR A 270 -14.61 -7.81 -28.07
C THR A 270 -15.45 -8.19 -29.29
N PRO A 271 -15.85 -9.50 -29.41
CA PRO A 271 -16.42 -10.01 -30.66
C PRO A 271 -17.39 -8.96 -31.16
N PRO A 272 -17.23 -8.46 -32.41
CA PRO A 272 -17.80 -7.19 -32.86
C PRO A 272 -19.16 -7.15 -32.27
N ASP A 273 -19.31 -6.24 -31.32
CA ASP A 273 -20.44 -6.06 -30.44
C ASP A 273 -21.66 -6.81 -31.00
N GLU A 274 -22.17 -7.80 -30.27
CA GLU A 274 -23.51 -8.33 -30.55
C GLU A 274 -24.50 -7.16 -30.44
N ALA A 275 -24.61 -6.37 -31.53
CA ALA A 275 -24.96 -4.95 -31.54
C ALA A 275 -24.10 -4.12 -30.58
N ASP A 276 -23.64 -2.92 -31.00
CA ASP A 276 -23.19 -1.91 -30.02
C ASP A 276 -24.17 -2.01 -28.85
N PRO A 277 -23.74 -2.15 -27.58
CA PRO A 277 -24.69 -2.01 -26.48
C PRO A 277 -25.47 -0.76 -26.84
N PRO A 278 -26.80 -0.85 -26.98
CA PRO A 278 -27.57 0.20 -27.62
C PRO A 278 -27.07 1.52 -27.06
N TYR A 279 -26.66 2.45 -27.92
CA TYR A 279 -26.06 3.78 -27.62
C TYR A 279 -26.83 4.62 -26.58
N ASP A 280 -27.88 4.04 -26.00
CA ASP A 280 -28.78 4.47 -24.96
C ASP A 280 -28.32 4.11 -23.52
N LEU A 281 -27.28 3.28 -23.31
CA LEU A 281 -26.76 3.00 -21.96
C LEU A 281 -25.57 3.90 -21.62
N ALA A 282 -25.60 4.50 -20.43
CA ALA A 282 -24.54 5.36 -19.95
C ALA A 282 -23.35 4.55 -19.42
N HIS A 283 -22.13 4.94 -19.76
CA HIS A 283 -20.89 4.30 -19.30
C HIS A 283 -19.81 5.32 -18.97
N ILE A 284 -18.82 4.93 -18.16
CA ILE A 284 -17.67 5.74 -17.82
C ILE A 284 -16.47 5.27 -18.66
N ALA A 285 -16.03 6.09 -19.59
CA ALA A 285 -14.83 5.92 -20.40
C ALA A 285 -13.59 6.51 -19.72
N ILE A 286 -12.54 5.72 -19.51
CA ILE A 286 -11.23 6.18 -19.01
C ILE A 286 -10.21 6.19 -20.15
N TYR A 287 -9.64 7.36 -20.45
CA TYR A 287 -8.70 7.58 -21.55
C TYR A 287 -7.25 7.45 -21.10
N GLY A 288 -6.34 7.23 -22.06
CA GLY A 288 -4.91 7.00 -21.79
C GLY A 288 -4.18 8.13 -21.06
N ASN A 289 -4.68 9.38 -21.13
CA ASN A 289 -4.15 10.51 -20.35
C ASN A 289 -4.69 10.59 -18.90
N GLY A 290 -5.53 9.64 -18.48
CA GLY A 290 -6.19 9.61 -17.18
C GLY A 290 -7.49 10.41 -17.10
N THR A 291 -7.95 11.01 -18.19
CA THR A 291 -9.28 11.66 -18.25
C THR A 291 -10.36 10.59 -18.15
N SER A 292 -11.38 10.82 -17.33
CA SER A 292 -12.56 9.95 -17.25
C SER A 292 -13.80 10.70 -17.70
N CYS A 293 -14.65 10.07 -18.51
CA CYS A 293 -15.85 10.67 -19.09
C CYS A 293 -17.06 9.78 -18.90
N LEU A 294 -18.15 10.32 -18.38
CA LEU A 294 -19.46 9.72 -18.57
C LEU A 294 -19.89 9.96 -20.02
N GLU A 295 -20.13 8.89 -20.76
CA GLU A 295 -20.69 8.94 -22.10
C GLU A 295 -22.13 8.44 -22.07
N GLU A 296 -23.05 9.25 -22.58
CA GLU A 296 -24.47 8.89 -22.69
C GLU A 296 -25.07 9.59 -23.91
N ASN A 297 -25.74 8.84 -24.80
CA ASN A 297 -26.43 9.38 -25.97
C ASN A 297 -25.54 10.28 -26.86
N GLY A 298 -24.27 9.92 -27.02
CA GLY A 298 -23.28 10.66 -27.83
C GLY A 298 -22.81 11.99 -27.20
N LYS A 299 -23.14 12.25 -25.94
CA LYS A 299 -22.59 13.35 -25.13
C LYS A 299 -21.55 12.82 -24.16
N ARG A 300 -20.51 13.61 -23.91
CA ARG A 300 -19.46 13.29 -22.94
C ARG A 300 -19.37 14.34 -21.85
N GLN A 301 -19.37 13.87 -20.61
CA GLN A 301 -19.13 14.68 -19.42
C GLN A 301 -17.83 14.20 -18.78
N CYS A 302 -16.75 14.94 -19.01
CA CYS A 302 -15.39 14.53 -18.72
C CYS A 302 -14.79 15.23 -17.51
N GLN A 303 -13.79 14.61 -16.91
CA GLN A 303 -12.93 15.22 -15.91
C GLN A 303 -11.49 14.77 -16.11
N THR A 304 -10.54 15.66 -15.87
CA THR A 304 -9.12 15.45 -16.20
C THR A 304 -8.37 14.56 -15.19
N SER A 305 -9.05 14.07 -14.15
CA SER A 305 -8.50 13.13 -13.19
C SER A 305 -9.17 11.77 -13.36
N GLY A 306 -8.49 10.67 -13.09
CA GLY A 306 -9.12 9.35 -12.98
C GLY A 306 -9.78 9.11 -11.62
N ARG A 307 -9.81 10.13 -10.75
CA ARG A 307 -10.28 10.04 -9.36
C ARG A 307 -11.75 10.35 -9.27
N ASN A 308 -12.50 9.72 -8.36
CA ASN A 308 -13.92 10.05 -8.11
C ASN A 308 -14.88 9.66 -9.24
N ASN A 309 -14.52 8.65 -10.05
CA ASN A 309 -15.36 8.17 -11.14
C ASN A 309 -16.74 7.68 -10.65
N LEU A 310 -16.86 7.23 -9.40
CA LEU A 310 -18.14 6.89 -8.79
C LEU A 310 -19.15 8.06 -8.83
N CYS A 311 -18.68 9.30 -8.80
CA CYS A 311 -19.57 10.46 -8.76
C CYS A 311 -20.26 10.75 -10.10
N PHE A 312 -19.87 10.08 -11.18
CA PHE A 312 -20.65 10.09 -12.42
C PHE A 312 -22.04 9.45 -12.24
N HIS A 313 -22.26 8.65 -11.18
CA HIS A 313 -23.60 8.21 -10.81
C HIS A 313 -24.57 9.35 -10.49
N ALA A 314 -24.09 10.56 -10.19
CA ALA A 314 -24.92 11.75 -9.97
C ALA A 314 -25.65 12.19 -11.24
N LEU A 315 -25.05 11.90 -12.39
CA LEU A 315 -25.44 12.41 -13.69
C LEU A 315 -26.37 11.46 -14.44
N VAL A 316 -26.57 10.24 -13.92
CA VAL A 316 -27.39 9.19 -14.54
C VAL A 316 -28.54 8.76 -13.66
N GLU A 317 -29.55 8.16 -14.27
CA GLU A 317 -30.72 7.69 -13.53
C GLU A 317 -30.32 6.56 -12.56
N PRO A 318 -30.82 6.53 -11.31
CA PRO A 318 -30.42 5.55 -10.29
C PRO A 318 -30.61 4.07 -10.67
N SER A 319 -31.42 3.78 -11.70
CA SER A 319 -31.63 2.44 -12.25
C SER A 319 -30.61 2.01 -13.29
N GLN A 320 -29.78 2.92 -13.80
CA GLN A 320 -28.72 2.60 -14.76
C GLN A 320 -27.49 2.10 -13.99
N LEU A 321 -27.04 0.89 -14.36
CA LEU A 321 -25.72 0.42 -13.98
C LEU A 321 -24.72 1.10 -14.92
N LEU A 322 -23.74 1.81 -14.35
CA LEU A 322 -22.62 2.34 -15.11
C LEU A 322 -21.59 1.24 -15.28
N GLU A 323 -21.22 0.97 -16.52
CA GLU A 323 -20.03 0.19 -16.83
C GLU A 323 -18.82 1.13 -16.91
N VAL A 324 -17.66 0.67 -16.46
CA VAL A 324 -16.39 1.40 -16.65
C VAL A 324 -15.63 0.71 -17.76
N ILE A 325 -15.29 1.45 -18.81
CA ILE A 325 -14.51 0.97 -19.95
C ILE A 325 -13.24 1.79 -20.08
N ASN A 326 -12.15 1.14 -20.51
CA ASN A 326 -10.92 1.83 -20.87
C ASN A 326 -10.93 2.10 -22.37
N VAL A 327 -10.67 3.35 -22.77
CA VAL A 327 -10.64 3.79 -24.17
C VAL A 327 -9.19 3.92 -24.61
N SER A 328 -8.89 3.36 -25.79
CA SER A 328 -7.53 3.35 -26.37
C SER A 328 -7.04 4.73 -26.82
N ASP A 329 -7.95 5.66 -27.07
CA ASP A 329 -7.62 7.04 -27.38
C ASP A 329 -6.88 7.71 -26.23
N SER A 330 -5.88 8.53 -26.56
CA SER A 330 -5.13 9.25 -25.53
C SER A 330 -5.99 10.30 -24.82
N GLU A 331 -6.97 10.88 -25.53
CA GLU A 331 -7.88 11.92 -25.01
C GLU A 331 -9.27 11.81 -25.66
N PRO A 332 -10.35 12.25 -25.00
CA PRO A 332 -11.69 12.31 -25.60
C PRO A 332 -11.74 13.26 -26.79
N SER A 333 -12.57 12.96 -27.80
CA SER A 333 -12.79 13.91 -28.89
C SER A 333 -13.43 15.20 -28.36
N SER A 334 -13.05 16.35 -28.92
CA SER A 334 -13.56 17.65 -28.46
C SER A 334 -15.03 17.89 -28.82
N GLU A 335 -15.56 17.17 -29.82
CA GLU A 335 -16.98 17.22 -30.16
C GLU A 335 -17.83 16.56 -29.08
N ASN A 336 -18.91 17.25 -28.67
CA ASN A 336 -19.86 16.85 -27.64
C ASN A 336 -19.26 16.58 -26.25
N THR A 337 -18.03 17.07 -25.99
CA THR A 337 -17.37 16.94 -24.69
C THR A 337 -17.55 18.19 -23.85
N THR A 338 -18.02 18.00 -22.62
CA THR A 338 -18.12 19.02 -21.59
C THR A 338 -17.32 18.59 -20.38
N TYR A 339 -16.47 19.47 -19.85
CA TYR A 339 -15.73 19.16 -18.64
C TYR A 339 -16.55 19.53 -17.40
N VAL A 340 -16.77 18.55 -16.54
CA VAL A 340 -17.51 18.69 -15.30
C VAL A 340 -16.56 18.77 -14.11
N ASN A 341 -16.95 19.55 -13.11
CA ASN A 341 -16.26 19.51 -11.83
C ASN A 341 -16.80 18.30 -11.04
N ILE A 342 -16.12 17.16 -11.15
CA ILE A 342 -16.55 15.90 -10.53
C ILE A 342 -16.70 16.04 -9.00
N GLN A 343 -15.93 16.93 -8.39
CA GLN A 343 -16.01 17.18 -6.96
C GLN A 343 -17.38 17.74 -6.56
N ASN A 344 -17.92 18.69 -7.33
CA ASN A 344 -19.25 19.24 -7.08
C ASN A 344 -20.33 18.16 -7.22
N LEU A 345 -20.18 17.23 -8.16
CA LEU A 345 -21.11 16.11 -8.34
C LEU A 345 -21.05 15.12 -7.17
N CYS A 346 -19.85 14.85 -6.66
CA CYS A 346 -19.71 14.09 -5.43
C CYS A 346 -20.34 14.82 -4.25
N ASP A 347 -20.12 16.13 -4.14
CA ASP A 347 -20.73 16.95 -3.09
C ASP A 347 -22.26 16.86 -3.18
N GLU A 348 -22.89 16.97 -4.36
CA GLU A 348 -24.34 16.80 -4.52
C GLU A 348 -24.84 15.39 -4.15
N LEU A 349 -24.10 14.33 -4.50
CA LEU A 349 -24.48 12.95 -4.17
C LEU A 349 -24.42 12.65 -2.67
N PHE A 350 -23.51 13.32 -1.96
CA PHE A 350 -23.14 12.97 -0.59
C PHE A 350 -23.27 14.17 0.36
N GLU A 351 -24.02 15.22 -0.01
CA GLU A 351 -23.96 16.59 0.54
C GLU A 351 -24.16 16.66 2.06
N ASP A 352 -25.04 15.82 2.60
CA ASP A 352 -25.36 15.76 4.04
C ASP A 352 -24.59 14.68 4.80
N GLN A 353 -23.74 13.94 4.09
CA GLN A 353 -23.19 12.67 4.53
C GLN A 353 -21.68 12.80 4.76
N VAL A 354 -20.96 13.43 3.86
CA VAL A 354 -19.49 13.52 3.97
C VAL A 354 -19.03 14.87 4.50
N ALA A 355 -17.95 14.88 5.28
CA ALA A 355 -17.25 16.12 5.60
C ALA A 355 -16.83 16.86 4.30
N PRO A 356 -17.16 18.14 4.14
CA PRO A 356 -16.75 18.93 2.97
C PRO A 356 -15.24 19.17 2.94
N ILE A 357 -14.70 19.41 1.74
CA ILE A 357 -13.32 19.90 1.61
C ILE A 357 -13.20 21.27 2.30
N ASP A 358 -12.02 21.55 2.84
CA ASP A 358 -11.69 22.74 3.63
C ASP A 358 -12.39 22.86 4.99
N THR A 359 -13.07 21.80 5.44
CA THR A 359 -13.61 21.73 6.80
C THR A 359 -12.67 21.02 7.76
N TYR A 360 -12.94 21.18 9.05
CA TYR A 360 -12.19 20.52 10.12
C TYR A 360 -13.00 19.36 10.68
N VAL A 361 -12.29 18.25 10.89
CA VAL A 361 -12.85 17.01 11.39
C VAL A 361 -12.08 16.55 12.62
N LYS A 362 -12.79 16.08 13.65
CA LYS A 362 -12.21 15.51 14.86
C LYS A 362 -12.32 13.99 14.82
N LEU A 363 -11.19 13.31 14.90
CA LEU A 363 -11.13 11.84 14.85
C LEU A 363 -11.73 11.21 16.11
N LYS A 364 -12.54 10.15 15.95
CA LYS A 364 -13.14 9.35 17.03
C LYS A 364 -12.34 8.10 17.42
N LYS A 365 -11.26 7.82 16.70
CA LYS A 365 -10.36 6.68 16.94
C LYS A 365 -8.98 6.95 16.36
N ASN A 366 -8.00 6.12 16.70
CA ASN A 366 -6.69 6.13 16.04
C ASN A 366 -6.85 5.61 14.61
N ILE A 367 -6.29 6.30 13.62
CA ILE A 367 -6.41 5.92 12.21
C ILE A 367 -5.07 6.06 11.48
N TYR A 368 -4.78 5.10 10.60
CA TYR A 368 -3.61 5.15 9.75
C TYR A 368 -3.78 6.22 8.67
N LEU A 369 -2.83 7.15 8.61
CA LEU A 369 -2.63 8.02 7.45
C LEU A 369 -1.72 7.31 6.46
N ARG A 370 -2.10 7.25 5.19
CA ARG A 370 -1.41 6.49 4.15
C ARG A 370 -0.91 7.38 3.03
N LYS A 371 0.10 6.95 2.28
CA LYS A 371 0.69 7.75 1.18
C LYS A 371 -0.24 7.91 -0.02
N SER A 372 -1.12 6.94 -0.23
CA SER A 372 -2.17 6.93 -1.25
C SER A 372 -3.43 6.26 -0.67
N PRO A 373 -4.61 6.40 -1.28
CA PRO A 373 -5.77 5.59 -0.93
C PRO A 373 -5.40 4.10 -0.92
N GLY A 374 -5.64 3.41 0.20
CA GLY A 374 -5.27 2.01 0.40
C GLY A 374 -3.77 1.69 0.52
N GLY A 375 -2.88 2.68 0.36
CA GLY A 375 -1.42 2.50 0.29
C GLY A 375 -0.70 2.36 1.64
N GLU A 376 0.63 2.48 1.63
CA GLU A 376 1.46 2.36 2.84
C GLU A 376 1.10 3.39 3.92
N ALA A 377 1.06 2.95 5.18
CA ALA A 377 0.88 3.85 6.33
C ALA A 377 2.13 4.73 6.55
N ILE A 378 1.94 6.05 6.53
CA ILE A 378 2.94 7.06 6.89
C ILE A 378 3.02 7.16 8.42
N THR A 379 1.88 7.29 9.07
CA THR A 379 1.77 7.48 10.52
C THR A 379 0.39 7.06 11.04
N VAL A 380 0.19 7.14 12.34
CA VAL A 380 -1.11 6.97 13.00
C VAL A 380 -1.55 8.31 13.57
N LEU A 381 -2.66 8.82 13.06
CA LEU A 381 -3.33 9.98 13.65
C LEU A 381 -4.07 9.52 14.90
N ALA A 382 -3.86 10.24 16.00
CA ALA A 382 -4.44 9.89 17.29
C ALA A 382 -5.94 10.18 17.33
N ASN A 383 -6.66 9.42 18.15
CA ASN A 383 -8.01 9.77 18.57
C ASN A 383 -8.04 11.21 19.11
N ASP A 384 -9.15 11.89 18.89
CA ASP A 384 -9.40 13.30 19.24
C ASP A 384 -8.54 14.33 18.50
N SER A 385 -7.67 13.93 17.56
CA SER A 385 -6.95 14.90 16.74
C SER A 385 -7.90 15.63 15.78
N ILE A 386 -7.64 16.92 15.56
CA ILE A 386 -8.38 17.74 14.60
C ILE A 386 -7.57 17.82 13.31
N GLN A 387 -8.20 17.52 12.17
CA GLN A 387 -7.56 17.51 10.86
C GLN A 387 -8.37 18.36 9.89
N LYS A 388 -7.68 19.11 9.01
CA LYS A 388 -8.33 19.85 7.94
C LYS A 388 -8.45 18.97 6.71
N VAL A 389 -9.67 18.69 6.27
CA VAL A 389 -9.93 17.93 5.05
C VAL A 389 -9.44 18.75 3.85
N GLN A 390 -8.53 18.19 3.05
CA GLN A 390 -7.96 18.86 1.88
C GLN A 390 -8.23 18.14 0.56
N ASP A 391 -8.49 16.83 0.62
CA ASP A 391 -8.86 16.04 -0.54
C ASP A 391 -9.90 15.00 -0.13
N ARG A 392 -10.61 14.47 -1.13
CA ARG A 392 -11.59 13.40 -0.92
C ARG A 392 -11.64 12.52 -2.15
N ILE A 393 -11.43 11.22 -1.93
CA ILE A 393 -11.35 10.23 -3.00
C ILE A 393 -12.37 9.11 -2.79
N TRP A 394 -13.16 8.86 -3.83
CA TRP A 394 -13.97 7.66 -4.00
C TRP A 394 -13.40 6.85 -5.16
N PRO A 395 -12.51 5.87 -4.89
CA PRO A 395 -12.20 4.84 -5.88
C PRO A 395 -13.49 4.18 -6.37
N TYR A 396 -13.48 3.83 -7.66
CA TYR A 396 -14.53 3.04 -8.27
C TYR A 396 -14.39 1.59 -7.81
N ASP A 397 -15.10 1.24 -6.75
CA ASP A 397 -15.21 -0.11 -6.22
C ASP A 397 -16.66 -0.33 -5.73
N SER A 398 -17.10 -1.59 -5.77
CA SER A 398 -18.39 -2.09 -5.28
C SER A 398 -18.71 -1.69 -3.82
N SER A 399 -17.70 -1.50 -2.97
CA SER A 399 -17.88 -1.01 -1.60
C SER A 399 -18.00 0.52 -1.51
N ALA A 400 -17.68 1.24 -2.59
CA ALA A 400 -17.58 2.70 -2.63
C ALA A 400 -16.78 3.27 -1.44
N PRO A 401 -15.52 2.82 -1.21
CA PRO A 401 -14.78 3.21 -0.04
C PRO A 401 -14.40 4.70 -0.14
N LEU A 402 -14.58 5.45 0.94
CA LEU A 402 -14.24 6.86 1.04
C LEU A 402 -12.84 7.02 1.62
N TYR A 403 -12.06 7.93 1.05
CA TYR A 403 -10.79 8.38 1.60
C TYR A 403 -10.77 9.89 1.75
N TYR A 404 -10.24 10.37 2.88
CA TYR A 404 -9.95 11.79 3.09
C TYR A 404 -8.46 12.06 3.03
N GLY A 405 -8.09 13.12 2.32
CA GLY A 405 -6.74 13.65 2.26
C GLY A 405 -6.49 14.70 3.34
N PHE A 406 -5.34 14.60 4.00
CA PHE A 406 -4.86 15.51 5.04
C PHE A 406 -3.38 15.81 4.82
N THR A 407 -2.94 17.05 5.03
CA THR A 407 -1.50 17.36 5.10
C THR A 407 -0.97 17.01 6.48
N TYR A 408 0.08 16.19 6.51
CA TYR A 408 0.86 15.86 7.69
C TYR A 408 2.34 16.10 7.38
N GLU A 409 3.01 16.94 8.19
CA GLU A 409 4.41 17.32 7.99
C GLU A 409 4.71 17.82 6.55
N GLY A 410 3.78 18.60 5.98
CA GLY A 410 3.90 19.14 4.61
C GLY A 410 3.63 18.14 3.48
N GLN A 411 3.23 16.89 3.78
CA GLN A 411 2.87 15.88 2.79
C GLN A 411 1.39 15.52 2.86
N LEU A 412 0.73 15.43 1.70
CA LEU A 412 -0.63 14.93 1.60
C LEU A 412 -0.66 13.42 1.80
N GLY A 413 -1.42 12.95 2.79
CA GLY A 413 -1.72 11.55 3.01
C GLY A 413 -3.23 11.29 3.02
N TYR A 414 -3.63 10.03 2.86
CA TYR A 414 -5.01 9.59 2.74
C TYR A 414 -5.38 8.65 3.86
N MET A 415 -6.56 8.83 4.39
CA MET A 415 -7.08 8.03 5.48
C MET A 415 -8.36 7.35 5.00
N TYR A 416 -8.45 6.04 5.24
CA TYR A 416 -9.69 5.31 4.96
C TYR A 416 -10.79 5.77 5.92
N ALA A 417 -11.91 6.14 5.33
CA ALA A 417 -12.99 6.84 5.97
C ALA A 417 -14.30 6.04 5.92
N GLY A 418 -14.22 4.71 5.78
CA GLY A 418 -15.39 3.85 5.68
C GLY A 418 -15.97 3.78 4.26
N ASP A 419 -17.18 3.24 4.17
CA ASP A 419 -17.99 3.19 2.96
C ASP A 419 -19.20 4.14 3.09
N LYS A 420 -20.12 4.10 2.12
CA LYS A 420 -21.37 4.87 2.15
C LYS A 420 -22.24 4.64 3.40
N ASN A 421 -22.04 3.56 4.15
CA ASN A 421 -22.84 3.23 5.33
C ASN A 421 -22.12 3.55 6.65
N SER A 422 -20.80 3.63 6.64
CA SER A 422 -19.95 3.69 7.85
C SER A 422 -19.08 4.95 7.95
N TYR A 423 -19.18 5.88 6.99
CA TYR A 423 -18.31 7.05 6.95
C TYR A 423 -18.42 8.00 8.15
N SER A 424 -19.52 7.96 8.92
CA SER A 424 -19.70 8.84 10.07
C SER A 424 -19.11 8.26 11.36
N GLU A 425 -18.71 6.98 11.35
CA GLU A 425 -18.28 6.27 12.55
C GLU A 425 -16.90 6.71 13.06
N TRP A 426 -16.06 7.29 12.19
CA TRP A 426 -14.68 7.63 12.53
C TRP A 426 -14.46 9.10 12.85
N THR A 427 -15.45 9.99 12.63
CA THR A 427 -15.26 11.43 12.77
C THR A 427 -16.50 12.23 13.17
N THR A 428 -16.27 13.47 13.64
CA THR A 428 -17.27 14.54 13.77
C THR A 428 -16.74 15.84 13.18
N LEU A 429 -17.57 16.59 12.45
CA LEU A 429 -17.26 17.97 12.08
C LEU A 429 -17.00 18.81 13.34
N THR A 430 -16.01 19.68 13.27
CA THR A 430 -15.60 20.57 14.35
C THR A 430 -15.20 21.92 13.79
N ASP A 431 -15.21 22.95 14.63
CA ASP A 431 -14.58 24.22 14.29
C ASP A 431 -13.07 24.03 14.11
N PRO A 432 -12.41 24.92 13.34
CA PRO A 432 -10.95 24.98 13.33
C PRO A 432 -10.43 24.99 14.77
N PRO A 433 -9.28 24.35 15.03
CA PRO A 433 -8.64 24.51 16.33
C PRO A 433 -8.51 26.00 16.58
N ALA A 434 -8.96 26.46 17.76
CA ALA A 434 -8.90 27.87 18.11
C ALA A 434 -7.49 28.35 17.77
N GLU A 435 -7.40 29.38 16.91
CA GLU A 435 -6.12 30.04 16.70
C GLU A 435 -5.60 30.37 18.08
N ASP A 436 -4.44 29.83 18.43
CA ASP A 436 -3.82 30.15 19.71
C ASP A 436 -3.85 31.67 19.78
N PRO A 437 -4.52 32.27 20.80
CA PRO A 437 -4.59 33.71 20.91
C PRO A 437 -3.17 34.21 20.76
N PRO A 438 -2.93 35.22 19.89
CA PRO A 438 -1.58 35.62 19.50
C PRO A 438 -0.74 35.59 20.74
N HIS A 439 0.14 34.57 20.81
CA HIS A 439 0.85 34.28 22.04
C HIS A 439 1.50 35.61 22.40
N PRO A 440 1.24 36.17 23.60
CA PRO A 440 1.86 37.42 23.98
C PRO A 440 3.34 37.26 23.68
N ASP A 441 3.92 38.29 23.04
CA ASP A 441 5.35 38.30 22.72
C ASP A 441 6.08 37.71 23.92
N PRO A 442 6.92 36.68 23.71
CA PRO A 442 7.49 35.92 24.81
C PRO A 442 8.02 36.93 25.82
N GLU A 443 7.54 36.86 27.08
CA GLU A 443 8.09 37.72 28.12
C GLU A 443 9.62 37.55 28.02
N PRO A 444 10.39 38.66 27.93
CA PRO A 444 11.80 38.62 27.52
C PRO A 444 12.70 37.72 28.40
N ASP A 445 12.16 37.21 29.51
CA ASP A 445 12.82 36.37 30.49
C ASP A 445 12.15 35.02 30.78
N SER A 446 11.09 34.62 30.07
CA SER A 446 10.53 33.26 30.21
C SER A 446 11.49 32.18 29.71
N LEU A 447 11.63 31.12 30.51
CA LEU A 447 12.35 29.91 30.13
C LEU A 447 11.37 28.82 29.68
N TYR A 448 11.81 28.07 28.68
CA TYR A 448 11.07 26.97 28.09
C TYR A 448 11.91 25.70 28.11
N GLN A 449 11.23 24.55 28.04
CA GLN A 449 11.85 23.23 27.90
C GLN A 449 11.05 22.36 26.91
N LEU A 450 11.57 21.19 26.59
CA LEU A 450 10.79 20.18 25.86
C LEU A 450 9.69 19.58 26.76
N ALA A 451 8.57 19.17 26.16
CA ALA A 451 7.49 18.49 26.86
C ALA A 451 7.99 17.26 27.64
N ASP A 452 7.36 16.98 28.79
CA ASP A 452 7.81 16.00 29.79
C ASP A 452 7.98 14.57 29.25
N ASN A 453 7.31 14.24 28.15
CA ASN A 453 7.36 12.92 27.50
C ASN A 453 8.45 12.78 26.43
N ILE A 454 9.22 13.84 26.15
CA ILE A 454 10.27 13.87 25.12
C ILE A 454 11.64 13.59 25.75
N TYR A 455 12.42 12.72 25.09
CA TYR A 455 13.79 12.40 25.52
C TYR A 455 14.79 13.46 25.02
N TYR A 456 14.76 13.74 23.72
CA TYR A 456 15.56 14.78 23.09
C TYR A 456 14.93 15.15 21.74
N GLU A 457 15.28 16.31 21.21
CA GLU A 457 14.89 16.75 19.86
C GLU A 457 16.08 17.38 19.14
N LYS A 458 16.14 17.24 17.82
CA LYS A 458 17.23 17.81 17.00
C LYS A 458 16.78 19.16 16.43
N LEU A 459 17.55 20.22 16.70
CA LEU A 459 17.21 21.55 16.18
C LEU A 459 17.31 21.57 14.65
N SER A 460 16.40 22.29 14.00
CA SER A 460 16.50 22.59 12.57
C SER A 460 17.16 23.95 12.33
N LEU A 461 18.11 24.02 11.40
CA LEU A 461 18.67 25.27 10.91
C LEU A 461 17.98 25.62 9.60
N CYS A 462 17.23 26.72 9.60
CA CYS A 462 16.51 27.18 8.41
C CYS A 462 17.16 28.46 7.90
N ASP A 463 17.59 28.44 6.63
CA ASP A 463 18.05 29.63 5.92
C ASP A 463 17.23 29.77 4.63
N GLN A 464 16.64 30.95 4.41
CA GLN A 464 15.84 31.28 3.23
C GLN A 464 14.81 30.21 2.82
N GLY A 465 14.03 29.69 3.78
CA GLY A 465 12.96 28.72 3.53
C GLY A 465 13.43 27.28 3.29
N ARG A 466 14.72 26.97 3.47
CA ARG A 466 15.23 25.59 3.47
C ARG A 466 15.73 25.23 4.87
N CYS A 467 15.08 24.24 5.48
CA CYS A 467 15.47 23.71 6.78
C CYS A 467 16.34 22.46 6.63
N GLN A 468 17.44 22.40 7.36
CA GLN A 468 18.27 21.22 7.51
C GLN A 468 18.40 20.84 8.98
N SER A 469 18.45 19.54 9.24
CA SER A 469 18.65 19.02 10.58
C SER A 469 20.06 19.36 11.09
N SER A 470 20.17 20.00 12.26
CA SER A 470 21.45 20.47 12.83
C SER A 470 22.04 19.48 13.82
N ASP A 471 23.36 19.42 13.99
CA ASP A 471 23.99 18.55 15.01
C ASP A 471 23.79 19.03 16.47
N ILE A 472 22.76 19.83 16.72
CA ILE A 472 22.43 20.38 18.02
C ILE A 472 21.18 19.67 18.54
N PHE A 473 21.30 19.10 19.72
CA PHE A 473 20.21 18.42 20.42
C PHE A 473 19.75 19.25 21.61
N VAL A 474 18.45 19.20 21.87
CA VAL A 474 17.82 19.72 23.08
C VAL A 474 17.36 18.52 23.88
N TYR A 475 17.81 18.38 25.13
CA TYR A 475 17.44 17.24 25.97
C TYR A 475 16.20 17.55 26.81
N GLY A 476 15.24 16.62 26.82
CA GLY A 476 13.97 16.76 27.55
C GLY A 476 13.96 16.09 28.94
N PRO A 477 12.92 16.35 29.75
CA PRO A 477 12.80 15.84 31.13
C PRO A 477 12.80 14.32 31.25
N LYS A 478 12.27 13.61 30.25
CA LYS A 478 12.21 12.14 30.25
C LYS A 478 13.60 11.51 30.23
N LEU A 479 14.53 12.10 29.49
CA LEU A 479 15.90 11.62 29.42
C LEU A 479 16.66 11.91 30.71
N GLU A 480 16.44 13.07 31.34
CA GLU A 480 17.00 13.34 32.66
C GLU A 480 16.53 12.31 33.69
N ASN A 481 15.22 12.02 33.73
CA ASN A 481 14.65 11.01 34.62
C ASN A 481 15.23 9.61 34.38
N LEU A 482 15.43 9.23 33.12
CA LEU A 482 16.11 7.99 32.76
C LEU A 482 17.57 8.04 33.23
N CYS A 483 18.28 9.15 33.02
CA CYS A 483 19.68 9.30 33.38
C CYS A 483 19.94 9.21 34.88
N ARG A 484 19.05 9.80 35.70
CA ARG A 484 19.11 9.69 37.16
C ARG A 484 19.04 8.24 37.63
N ARG A 485 18.32 7.36 36.93
CA ARG A 485 18.21 5.93 37.28
C ARG A 485 19.47 5.13 36.96
N VAL A 486 20.26 5.56 35.97
CA VAL A 486 21.48 4.85 35.51
C VAL A 486 22.76 5.63 35.80
N SER A 487 22.69 6.65 36.66
CA SER A 487 23.84 7.49 37.07
C SER A 487 24.55 8.22 35.92
N CYS A 488 23.87 8.56 34.81
CA CYS A 488 24.43 9.49 33.82
C CYS A 488 24.17 10.96 34.18
N LYS A 489 25.04 11.84 33.67
CA LYS A 489 25.06 13.29 33.95
C LYS A 489 24.47 14.12 32.81
N LEU A 490 23.28 13.76 32.32
CA LEU A 490 22.53 14.62 31.39
C LEU A 490 21.49 15.41 32.17
N THR A 491 21.41 16.70 31.87
CA THR A 491 20.42 17.63 32.42
C THR A 491 19.49 18.06 31.31
N THR A 492 18.21 18.29 31.63
CA THR A 492 17.29 18.94 30.70
C THR A 492 17.84 20.30 30.26
N ASP A 493 17.76 20.57 28.97
CA ASP A 493 18.14 21.88 28.43
C ASP A 493 16.94 22.83 28.53
N THR A 494 17.20 24.05 28.98
CA THR A 494 16.24 25.16 28.88
C THR A 494 16.62 26.08 27.75
N PHE A 495 15.63 26.81 27.22
CA PHE A 495 15.82 27.72 26.11
C PHE A 495 14.86 28.91 26.17
N LYS A 496 15.23 30.00 25.49
CA LYS A 496 14.37 31.15 25.24
C LYS A 496 13.76 31.02 23.85
N ILE A 497 12.50 31.42 23.67
CA ILE A 497 11.91 31.58 22.33
C ILE A 497 12.29 32.98 21.82
N ILE A 498 12.88 33.05 20.62
CA ILE A 498 13.32 34.31 20.01
C ILE A 498 12.49 34.70 18.78
N GLU A 499 11.87 33.74 18.11
CA GLU A 499 10.97 33.96 16.97
C GLU A 499 9.91 32.86 16.91
N ARG A 500 8.75 33.15 16.30
CA ARG A 500 7.67 32.18 16.08
C ARG A 500 7.16 32.32 14.64
N ASN A 501 6.87 31.19 14.00
CA ASN A 501 6.07 31.14 12.77
C ASN A 501 4.83 30.25 13.02
N ASP A 502 4.09 29.83 11.99
CA ASP A 502 2.83 29.09 12.18
C ASP A 502 3.02 27.71 12.83
N GLU A 503 4.10 26.99 12.52
CA GLU A 503 4.29 25.58 12.93
C GLU A 503 5.46 25.39 13.93
N GLN A 504 6.37 26.34 14.00
CA GLN A 504 7.64 26.21 14.70
C GLN A 504 7.97 27.43 15.57
N VAL A 505 8.87 27.22 16.52
CA VAL A 505 9.50 28.27 17.33
C VAL A 505 11.01 28.24 17.13
N GLN A 506 11.60 29.41 16.91
CA GLN A 506 13.04 29.56 16.95
C GLN A 506 13.46 29.73 18.41
N VAL A 507 14.34 28.87 18.87
CA VAL A 507 14.79 28.82 20.26
C VAL A 507 16.27 29.16 20.36
N GLN A 508 16.67 29.76 21.48
CA GLN A 508 18.06 29.97 21.88
C GLN A 508 18.34 29.19 23.17
N LEU A 509 19.25 28.20 23.09
CA LEU A 509 19.62 27.37 24.23
C LEU A 509 20.37 28.17 25.29
N THR A 510 19.94 28.11 26.56
CA THR A 510 20.57 28.86 27.66
C THR A 510 22.02 28.46 27.93
N LYS A 511 22.35 27.19 27.69
CA LYS A 511 23.64 26.60 28.02
C LYS A 511 24.78 27.05 27.10
N ASN A 512 24.48 27.32 25.82
CA ASN A 512 25.51 27.58 24.80
C ASN A 512 25.11 28.63 23.75
N ASN A 513 23.97 29.32 23.93
CA ASN A 513 23.42 30.34 23.06
C ASN A 513 23.19 29.91 21.60
N LYS A 514 23.20 28.60 21.32
CA LYS A 514 22.91 28.11 19.97
C LYS A 514 21.42 28.28 19.66
N THR A 515 21.14 28.58 18.39
CA THR A 515 19.79 28.80 17.90
C THR A 515 19.35 27.73 16.93
N GLY A 516 18.04 27.51 16.85
CA GLY A 516 17.43 26.63 15.85
C GLY A 516 15.93 26.53 16.04
N TRP A 517 15.26 25.82 15.14
CA TRP A 517 13.81 25.68 15.12
C TRP A 517 13.37 24.35 15.75
N LEU A 518 12.30 24.43 16.54
CA LEU A 518 11.56 23.29 17.11
C LEU A 518 10.09 23.39 16.71
N SER A 519 9.41 22.24 16.61
CA SER A 519 7.94 22.25 16.48
C SER A 519 7.30 22.84 17.74
N LYS A 520 6.30 23.71 17.56
CA LYS A 520 5.56 24.34 18.67
C LYS A 520 5.02 23.31 19.66
N SER A 521 4.53 22.17 19.16
CA SER A 521 3.91 21.11 19.96
C SER A 521 4.87 20.44 20.95
N LEU A 522 6.18 20.64 20.79
CA LEU A 522 7.21 20.03 21.63
C LEU A 522 7.65 20.92 22.78
N VAL A 523 7.22 22.19 22.83
CA VAL A 523 7.75 23.20 23.73
C VAL A 523 6.75 23.54 24.83
N VAL A 524 7.23 23.59 26.08
CA VAL A 524 6.42 23.91 27.26
C VAL A 524 7.13 25.00 28.07
N GLU A 525 6.38 25.99 28.53
CA GLU A 525 6.89 27.03 29.43
C GLU A 525 7.21 26.42 30.80
N THR A 526 8.39 26.74 31.36
CA THR A 526 8.78 26.26 32.68
C THR A 526 8.36 27.27 33.73
N SER A 527 7.59 26.83 34.73
CA SER A 527 7.48 27.57 35.99
C SER A 527 8.82 27.45 36.73
N LEU A 528 9.58 28.53 36.83
CA LEU A 528 10.74 28.62 37.74
C LEU A 528 10.31 28.49 39.20
#